data_AF-A0A3D6C5Z5-F1
#
_entry.id   AF-A0A3D6C5Z5-F1
#
_cell.length_a   1.000
_cell.length_b   1.000
_cell.length_c   1.000
_cell.angle_alpha   90.00
_cell.angle_beta   90.00
_cell.angle_gamma   90.00
#
_symmetry.space_group_name_H-M   'P 1'
#
loop_
_entity.id
_entity.type
_entity.pdbx_description
1 polymer ?
#
loop_
_entity_poly.entity_id
_entity_poly.type
_entity_poly.pdbx_seq_one_letter_code
_entity_poly.pdbx_strand_id
1 'polypeptide(L)'
;MFSFFKKKSDPKSELKKILKGYELPSFPAVVMQILQKIRSPYSSASSIAESLALDPGISVKLLRIANSAAFSPTKRVENLTQAIALVGISQLESLVLGV
;
A
#
# COMPACT_ATOMS: atom_id res chain seq x y z
N MET A 1 -0.28 27.05 -40.22
CA MET A 1 0.57 25.84 -40.15
C MET A 1 0.77 25.52 -38.67
N PHE A 2 -0.14 24.72 -38.11
CA PHE A 2 -0.25 24.51 -36.67
C PHE A 2 0.43 23.20 -36.26
N SER A 3 1.43 23.28 -35.40
CA SER A 3 1.74 22.20 -34.44
C SER A 3 2.52 22.78 -33.26
N PHE A 4 1.82 23.49 -32.38
CA PHE A 4 2.37 24.08 -31.14
C PHE A 4 1.74 23.51 -29.86
N PHE A 5 1.12 22.34 -29.91
CA PHE A 5 0.52 21.70 -28.74
C PHE A 5 1.09 20.29 -28.51
N LYS A 6 2.32 20.21 -28.01
CA LYS A 6 2.78 19.00 -27.29
C LYS A 6 2.03 18.99 -25.95
N LYS A 7 0.92 18.24 -25.89
CA LYS A 7 0.16 18.02 -24.66
C LYS A 7 1.09 17.37 -23.63
N LYS A 8 1.40 18.09 -22.55
CA LYS A 8 2.22 17.58 -21.42
C LYS A 8 1.54 16.29 -20.92
N SER A 9 2.24 15.16 -20.99
CA SER A 9 1.73 13.85 -20.60
C SER A 9 1.39 13.83 -19.11
N ASP A 10 0.27 13.18 -18.76
CA ASP A 10 -0.12 12.97 -17.36
C ASP A 10 0.90 12.05 -16.67
N PRO A 11 1.57 12.48 -15.58
CA PRO A 11 2.61 11.69 -14.92
C PRO A 11 2.15 10.29 -14.47
N LYS A 12 0.87 10.14 -14.09
CA LYS A 12 0.33 8.82 -13.71
C LYS A 12 0.27 7.87 -14.90
N SER A 13 -0.11 8.37 -16.07
CA SER A 13 -0.15 7.59 -17.30
C SER A 13 1.23 7.08 -17.73
N GLU A 14 2.28 7.88 -17.53
CA GLU A 14 3.66 7.48 -17.81
C GLU A 14 4.17 6.46 -16.79
N LEU A 15 3.95 6.71 -15.50
CA LEU A 15 4.35 5.78 -14.45
C LEU A 15 3.70 4.40 -14.65
N LYS A 16 2.42 4.36 -15.04
CA LYS A 16 1.72 3.11 -15.37
C LYS A 16 2.37 2.36 -16.53
N LYS A 17 2.83 3.09 -17.57
CA LYS A 17 3.53 2.50 -18.72
C LYS A 17 4.91 1.97 -18.36
N ILE A 18 5.61 2.60 -17.43
CA ILE A 18 6.92 2.15 -16.93
C ILE A 18 6.74 0.90 -16.08
N LEU A 19 5.79 0.93 -15.14
CA LEU A 19 5.60 -0.16 -14.20
C LEU A 19 5.06 -1.41 -14.88
N LYS A 20 4.18 -1.34 -15.89
CA LYS A 20 3.61 -2.52 -16.61
C LYS A 20 3.13 -3.68 -15.71
N GLY A 21 2.69 -3.39 -14.47
CA GLY A 21 2.30 -4.42 -13.51
C GLY A 21 3.44 -5.00 -12.66
N TYR A 22 4.62 -4.37 -12.67
CA TYR A 22 5.75 -4.68 -11.81
C TYR A 22 5.32 -4.74 -10.34
N GLU A 23 5.64 -5.84 -9.69
CA GLU A 23 5.47 -5.97 -8.25
C GLU A 23 6.67 -5.35 -7.55
N LEU A 24 6.39 -4.36 -6.72
CA LEU A 24 7.41 -3.72 -5.89
C LEU A 24 7.98 -4.75 -4.91
N PRO A 25 9.31 -4.85 -4.78
CA PRO A 25 9.93 -5.67 -3.76
C PRO A 25 9.63 -5.10 -2.36
N SER A 26 9.65 -5.97 -1.37
CA SER A 26 9.60 -5.62 0.05
C SER A 26 11.02 -5.44 0.60
N PHE A 27 11.15 -4.64 1.66
CA PHE A 27 12.41 -4.42 2.38
C PHE A 27 12.43 -5.26 3.67
N PRO A 28 13.29 -6.30 3.79
CA PRO A 28 13.26 -7.23 4.92
C PRO A 28 13.33 -6.58 6.30
N ALA A 29 14.12 -5.50 6.44
CA ALA A 29 14.23 -4.76 7.69
C ALA A 29 12.90 -4.12 8.12
N VAL A 30 12.12 -3.61 7.16
CA VAL A 30 10.81 -2.99 7.42
C VAL A 30 9.78 -4.05 7.77
N VAL A 31 9.80 -5.20 7.08
CA VAL A 31 8.96 -6.38 7.39
C VAL A 31 9.12 -6.77 8.87
N MET A 32 10.37 -6.89 9.35
CA MET A 32 10.63 -7.26 10.75
C MET A 32 10.09 -6.23 11.74
N GLN A 33 10.25 -4.94 11.47
CA GLN A 33 9.71 -3.87 12.32
C GLN A 33 8.18 -3.91 12.38
N ILE A 34 7.51 -4.14 11.24
CA ILE A 34 6.05 -4.25 11.18
C ILE A 34 5.57 -5.46 11.99
N LEU A 35 6.20 -6.63 11.84
CA LEU A 35 5.85 -7.83 12.59
C LEU A 35 6.01 -7.65 14.11
N GLN A 36 7.08 -6.97 14.54
CA GLN A 36 7.28 -6.64 15.96
C GLN A 36 6.14 -5.75 16.49
N LYS A 37 5.74 -4.73 15.71
CA LYS A 37 4.63 -3.86 16.10
C LYS A 37 3.29 -4.59 16.12
N ILE A 38 2.99 -5.39 15.10
CA ILE A 38 1.76 -6.20 15.02
C ILE A 38 1.58 -7.09 16.26
N ARG A 39 2.69 -7.70 16.74
CA ARG A 39 2.68 -8.62 17.88
C ARG A 39 2.79 -7.94 19.24
N SER A 40 2.95 -6.62 19.27
CA SER A 40 3.01 -5.86 20.52
C SER A 40 1.60 -5.45 20.97
N PRO A 41 1.22 -5.71 22.23
CA PRO A 41 -0.08 -5.32 22.77
C PRO A 41 -0.26 -3.80 22.93
N TYR A 42 0.83 -3.03 22.74
CA TYR A 42 0.84 -1.57 22.91
C TYR A 42 0.82 -0.82 21.57
N SER A 43 0.76 -1.52 20.44
CA SER A 43 0.79 -0.88 19.12
C SER A 43 -0.58 -0.41 18.66
N SER A 44 -0.64 0.82 18.17
CA SER A 44 -1.81 1.36 17.49
C SER A 44 -1.73 1.13 15.97
N ALA A 45 -2.88 1.15 15.30
CA ALA A 45 -2.94 1.11 13.83
C ALA A 45 -2.11 2.24 13.19
N SER A 46 -2.06 3.43 13.81
CA SER A 46 -1.22 4.54 13.34
C SER A 46 0.26 4.20 13.43
N SER A 47 0.72 3.62 14.53
CA SER A 47 2.13 3.25 14.68
C SER A 47 2.56 2.18 13.68
N ILE A 48 1.67 1.23 13.37
CA ILE A 48 1.92 0.22 12.34
C ILE A 48 1.94 0.86 10.95
N ALA A 49 1.01 1.79 10.68
CA ALA A 49 0.96 2.56 9.43
C ALA A 49 2.24 3.36 9.16
N GLU A 50 2.84 3.95 10.20
CA GLU A 50 4.13 4.67 10.09
C GLU A 50 5.26 3.75 9.62
N SER A 51 5.32 2.51 10.12
CA SER A 51 6.32 1.53 9.66
C SER A 51 6.02 1.03 8.25
N LEU A 52 4.74 0.78 7.92
CA LEU A 52 4.33 0.40 6.57
C LEU A 52 4.67 1.47 5.54
N ALA A 53 4.55 2.76 5.89
CA ALA A 53 4.85 3.87 4.98
C ALA A 53 6.32 3.89 4.50
N LEU A 54 7.23 3.21 5.22
CA LEU A 54 8.63 3.05 4.81
C LEU A 54 8.81 2.00 3.70
N ASP A 55 7.81 1.14 3.46
CA ASP A 55 7.81 0.12 2.42
C ASP A 55 6.63 0.33 1.45
N PRO A 56 6.89 0.91 0.24
CA PRO A 56 5.84 1.14 -0.74
C PRO A 56 5.26 -0.17 -1.31
N GLY A 57 6.03 -1.27 -1.34
CA GLY A 57 5.56 -2.55 -1.85
C GLY A 57 4.47 -3.14 -0.98
N ILE A 58 4.70 -3.20 0.32
CA ILE A 58 3.69 -3.68 1.29
C ILE A 58 2.51 -2.71 1.36
N SER A 59 2.78 -1.39 1.38
CA SER A 59 1.75 -0.34 1.40
C SER A 59 0.76 -0.46 0.23
N VAL A 60 1.27 -0.64 -1.00
CA VAL A 60 0.43 -0.81 -2.19
C VAL A 60 -0.38 -2.12 -2.11
N LYS A 61 0.23 -3.21 -1.63
CA LYS A 61 -0.48 -4.49 -1.46
C LYS A 61 -1.63 -4.37 -0.46
N LEU A 62 -1.40 -3.74 0.69
CA LEU A 62 -2.44 -3.51 1.70
C LEU A 62 -3.59 -2.66 1.16
N LEU A 63 -3.29 -1.53 0.52
CA LEU A 63 -4.31 -0.66 -0.08
C LEU A 63 -5.10 -1.38 -1.19
N ARG A 64 -4.45 -2.24 -1.96
CA ARG A 64 -5.11 -3.05 -3.00
C ARG A 64 -6.09 -4.04 -2.38
N ILE A 65 -5.71 -4.70 -1.29
CA ILE A 65 -6.58 -5.64 -0.56
C ILE A 65 -7.77 -4.90 0.05
N ALA A 66 -7.51 -3.80 0.76
CA ALA A 66 -8.56 -2.99 1.39
C ALA A 66 -9.60 -2.46 0.38
N ASN A 67 -9.17 -2.15 -0.84
CA ASN A 67 -10.05 -1.70 -1.93
C ASN A 67 -10.57 -2.85 -2.83
N SER A 68 -10.33 -4.11 -2.48
CA SER A 68 -10.80 -5.25 -3.27
C SER A 68 -12.29 -5.53 -3.04
N ALA A 69 -12.89 -6.26 -3.98
CA ALA A 69 -14.29 -6.69 -3.87
C ALA A 69 -14.56 -7.52 -2.60
N ALA A 70 -13.55 -8.23 -2.07
CA ALA A 70 -13.68 -9.01 -0.84
C ALA A 70 -13.96 -8.14 0.40
N PHE A 71 -13.45 -6.90 0.43
CA PHE A 71 -13.67 -5.95 1.51
C PHE A 71 -14.73 -4.90 1.19
N SER A 72 -15.10 -4.75 -0.09
CA SER A 72 -16.20 -3.92 -0.60
C SER A 72 -16.41 -2.59 0.15
N PRO A 73 -15.39 -1.72 0.24
CA PRO A 73 -15.51 -0.51 1.04
C PRO A 73 -16.49 0.48 0.39
N THR A 74 -17.33 1.14 1.20
CA THR A 74 -18.32 2.13 0.73
C THR A 74 -17.68 3.34 0.04
N LYS A 75 -16.44 3.68 0.43
CA LYS A 75 -15.61 4.71 -0.19
C LYS A 75 -14.22 4.15 -0.42
N ARG A 76 -13.52 4.67 -1.42
CA ARG A 76 -12.13 4.30 -1.69
C ARG A 76 -11.27 4.57 -0.44
N VAL A 77 -10.49 3.57 -0.03
CA VAL A 77 -9.54 3.67 1.07
C VAL A 77 -8.24 4.27 0.55
N GLU A 78 -7.84 5.41 1.12
CA GLU A 78 -6.71 6.21 0.62
C GLU A 78 -5.53 6.33 1.58
N ASN A 79 -5.66 5.86 2.83
CA ASN A 79 -4.58 5.86 3.81
C ASN A 79 -4.42 4.52 4.53
N LEU A 80 -3.20 4.28 5.01
CA LEU A 80 -2.81 3.01 5.62
C LEU A 80 -3.56 2.74 6.92
N THR A 81 -3.79 3.74 7.76
CA THR A 81 -4.52 3.57 9.03
C THR A 81 -5.95 3.06 8.79
N GLN A 82 -6.68 3.63 7.82
CA GLN A 82 -7.99 3.14 7.41
C GLN A 82 -7.92 1.74 6.80
N ALA A 83 -6.90 1.45 6.00
CA ALA A 83 -6.72 0.13 5.42
C ALA A 83 -6.49 -0.93 6.50
N ILE A 84 -5.67 -0.64 7.52
CA ILE A 84 -5.44 -1.53 8.67
C ILE A 84 -6.73 -1.73 9.46
N ALA A 85 -7.48 -0.66 9.72
CA ALA A 85 -8.75 -0.74 10.45
C ALA A 85 -9.80 -1.59 9.72
N LEU A 86 -9.85 -1.52 8.39
CA LEU A 86 -10.79 -2.30 7.56
C LEU A 86 -10.34 -3.75 7.38
N VAL A 87 -9.06 -3.99 7.10
CA VAL A 87 -8.50 -5.32 6.81
C VAL A 87 -8.28 -6.14 8.08
N GLY A 88 -7.94 -5.48 9.18
CA GLY A 88 -7.62 -6.10 10.46
C GLY A 88 -6.17 -6.58 10.57
N ILE A 89 -5.70 -6.69 11.82
CA ILE A 89 -4.30 -7.01 12.15
C ILE A 89 -3.91 -8.43 11.72
N SER A 90 -4.79 -9.41 11.85
CA SER A 90 -4.49 -10.81 11.46
C SER A 90 -4.24 -10.97 9.96
N GLN A 91 -5.06 -10.30 9.14
CA GLN A 91 -4.88 -10.31 7.68
C GLN A 91 -3.64 -9.51 7.27
N LEU A 92 -3.34 -8.41 7.98
CA LEU A 92 -2.10 -7.67 7.78
C LEU A 92 -0.86 -8.51 8.12
N GLU A 93 -0.88 -9.27 9.21
CA GLU A 93 0.24 -10.15 9.57
C GLU A 93 0.47 -11.21 8.49
N SER A 94 -0.60 -11.83 8.01
CA SER A 94 -0.56 -12.81 6.92
C SER A 94 0.03 -12.21 5.64
N LEU A 95 -0.34 -10.97 5.30
CA LEU A 95 0.24 -10.23 4.17
C LEU A 95 1.76 -10.04 4.34
N VAL A 96 2.19 -9.62 5.53
CA VAL A 96 3.59 -9.28 5.83
C VAL A 96 4.47 -10.54 5.91
N LEU A 97 3.90 -11.70 6.26
CA LEU A 97 4.62 -12.98 6.22
C LEU A 97 4.71 -13.58 4.82
N GLY A 98 3.81 -13.22 3.91
CA GLY A 98 3.75 -13.74 2.54
C GLY A 98 4.51 -12.91 1.50
N VAL A 99 5.19 -11.84 1.92
CA VAL A 99 6.02 -10.97 1.05
C VAL A 99 7.48 -11.41 0.98
#